data_AF-A0A3D6BAB7-F1
#
_entry.id   AF-A0A3D6BAB7-F1
#
_cell.length_a   1.000
_cell.length_b   1.000
_cell.length_c   1.000
_cell.angle_alpha   90.00
_cell.angle_beta   90.00
_cell.angle_gamma   90.00
#
_symmetry.space_group_name_H-M   'P 1'
#
loop_
_entity.id
_entity.type
_entity.pdbx_description
1 polymer ?
#
loop_
_entity_poly.entity_id
_entity_poly.type
_entity_poly.pdbx_seq_one_letter_code
_entity_poly.pdbx_strand_id
1 'polypeptide(L)'
;MLQCNKLFYIFNDYLSETLKKDGFENMVGRFITDKIEIIDVCKTNDRGFLGSMNDMIAHFKFYFTDYKMTPSEMSRRLNEMPYSYLKYKNPLEVIKEILLS
;
A
#
# COMPACT_ATOMS: atom_id res chain seq x y z
N MET A 1 12.20 -16.80 -2.95
CA MET A 1 11.19 -15.99 -3.66
C MET A 1 10.10 -16.84 -4.33
N LEU A 2 10.42 -17.99 -4.97
CA LEU A 2 9.41 -18.87 -5.59
C LEU A 2 8.40 -19.54 -4.61
N GLN A 3 8.83 -19.92 -3.40
CA GLN A 3 7.97 -20.66 -2.45
C GLN A 3 6.84 -19.82 -1.83
N CYS A 4 7.08 -18.54 -1.52
CA CYS A 4 6.05 -17.67 -0.94
C CYS A 4 4.89 -17.39 -1.90
N ASN A 5 5.17 -17.23 -3.20
CA ASN A 5 4.11 -17.04 -4.20
C ASN A 5 3.21 -18.27 -4.28
N LYS A 6 3.77 -19.48 -4.25
CA LYS A 6 2.97 -20.72 -4.35
C LYS A 6 2.05 -20.90 -3.14
N LEU A 7 2.53 -20.61 -1.94
CA LEU A 7 1.73 -20.63 -0.71
C LEU A 7 0.61 -19.58 -0.73
N PHE A 8 0.90 -18.39 -1.26
CA PHE A 8 -0.09 -17.32 -1.41
C PHE A 8 -1.21 -17.68 -2.39
N TYR A 9 -0.89 -18.25 -3.56
CA TYR A 9 -1.91 -18.72 -4.51
C TYR A 9 -2.76 -19.85 -3.92
N ILE A 10 -2.15 -20.83 -3.26
CA ILE A 10 -2.88 -21.94 -2.63
C ILE A 10 -3.83 -21.42 -1.53
N PHE A 11 -3.36 -20.49 -0.70
CA PHE A 11 -4.19 -19.89 0.34
C PHE A 11 -5.38 -19.12 -0.25
N ASN A 12 -5.15 -18.30 -1.27
CA ASN A 12 -6.20 -17.50 -1.89
C ASN A 12 -7.23 -18.35 -2.62
N ASP A 13 -6.81 -19.39 -3.34
CA ASP A 13 -7.73 -20.30 -4.02
C ASP A 13 -8.62 -21.00 -3.00
N TYR A 14 -8.04 -21.55 -1.93
CA TYR A 14 -8.80 -22.24 -0.89
C TYR A 14 -9.76 -21.29 -0.15
N LEU A 15 -9.30 -20.09 0.21
CA LEU A 15 -10.14 -19.08 0.85
C LEU A 15 -11.29 -18.63 -0.06
N SER A 16 -11.00 -18.42 -1.34
CA SER A 16 -12.00 -18.01 -2.33
C SER A 16 -13.07 -19.08 -2.54
N GLU A 17 -12.67 -20.35 -2.61
CA GLU A 17 -13.62 -21.46 -2.73
C GLU A 17 -14.51 -21.61 -1.51
N THR A 18 -13.95 -21.51 -0.30
CA THR A 18 -14.73 -21.57 0.95
C THR A 18 -15.73 -20.42 1.03
N LEU A 19 -15.30 -19.19 0.75
CA LEU A 19 -16.19 -18.02 0.81
C LEU A 19 -17.31 -18.08 -0.24
N LYS A 20 -17.04 -18.65 -1.43
CA LYS A 20 -18.09 -18.91 -2.43
C LYS A 20 -19.10 -19.94 -1.93
N LYS A 21 -18.64 -21.05 -1.34
CA LYS A 21 -19.52 -22.07 -0.75
C LYS A 21 -20.41 -21.50 0.36
N ASP A 22 -19.90 -20.53 1.11
CA ASP A 22 -20.63 -19.84 2.17
C ASP A 22 -21.54 -18.71 1.66
N GLY A 23 -21.68 -18.54 0.33
CA GLY A 23 -22.61 -17.58 -0.30
C GLY A 23 -22.05 -16.17 -0.49
N PHE A 24 -20.75 -15.94 -0.28
CA PHE A 24 -20.10 -14.63 -0.41
C PHE A 24 -19.47 -14.38 -1.79
N GLU A 25 -20.01 -14.97 -2.84
CA GLU A 25 -19.46 -14.96 -4.21
C GLU A 25 -19.16 -13.53 -4.73
N ASN A 26 -20.07 -12.59 -4.46
CA ASN A 26 -19.92 -11.18 -4.83
C ASN A 26 -18.79 -10.46 -4.09
N MET A 27 -18.46 -10.90 -2.87
CA MET A 27 -17.37 -10.34 -2.07
C MET A 27 -16.00 -10.84 -2.57
N VAL A 28 -15.92 -12.11 -2.98
CA VAL A 28 -14.69 -12.72 -3.51
C VAL A 28 -14.21 -12.03 -4.80
N GLY A 29 -15.14 -11.71 -5.72
CA GLY A 29 -14.79 -10.95 -6.92
C GLY A 29 -14.23 -9.57 -6.59
N ARG A 30 -15.00 -8.78 -5.81
CA ARG A 30 -14.69 -7.38 -5.52
C ARG A 30 -13.49 -7.14 -4.60
N PHE A 31 -13.28 -8.00 -3.61
CA PHE A 31 -12.31 -7.73 -2.55
C PHE A 31 -11.08 -8.62 -2.58
N ILE A 32 -11.18 -9.82 -3.14
CA ILE A 32 -10.07 -10.75 -3.20
C ILE A 32 -9.45 -10.67 -4.60
N THR A 33 -10.23 -10.92 -5.65
CA THR A 33 -9.69 -11.02 -7.02
C THR A 33 -9.15 -9.67 -7.50
N ASP A 34 -9.94 -8.59 -7.40
CA ASP A 34 -9.53 -7.24 -7.83
C ASP A 34 -8.34 -6.69 -7.01
N LYS A 35 -8.25 -7.04 -5.72
CA LYS A 35 -7.16 -6.59 -4.84
C LYS A 35 -5.90 -7.44 -4.98
N ILE A 36 -6.02 -8.72 -5.34
CA ILE A 36 -4.87 -9.57 -5.63
C ILE A 36 -4.12 -9.04 -6.85
N GLU A 37 -4.83 -8.63 -7.90
CA GLU A 37 -4.20 -8.01 -9.07
C GLU A 37 -3.44 -6.73 -8.69
N ILE A 38 -4.02 -5.91 -7.81
CA ILE A 38 -3.35 -4.72 -7.25
C ILE A 38 -2.10 -5.11 -6.43
N ILE A 39 -2.19 -6.15 -5.59
CA ILE A 39 -1.05 -6.63 -4.78
C ILE A 39 0.07 -7.20 -5.68
N ASP A 40 -0.28 -7.87 -6.78
CA ASP A 40 0.66 -8.43 -7.75
C ASP A 40 1.37 -7.33 -8.57
N VAL A 41 0.64 -6.25 -8.91
CA VAL A 41 1.21 -5.01 -9.50
C VAL A 41 2.08 -4.27 -8.49
N CYS A 42 1.73 -4.29 -7.21
CA CYS A 42 2.54 -3.75 -6.12
C CYS A 42 3.80 -4.58 -5.81
N LYS A 43 4.17 -5.59 -6.62
CA LYS A 43 5.48 -6.25 -6.51
C LYS A 43 6.59 -5.21 -6.62
N THR A 44 7.22 -5.00 -5.46
CA THR A 44 8.20 -4.01 -5.05
C THR A 44 9.57 -4.15 -5.74
N ASN A 45 9.60 -4.30 -7.06
CA ASN A 45 10.86 -4.35 -7.81
C ASN A 45 11.41 -2.94 -8.09
N ASP A 46 10.59 -1.90 -7.92
CA ASP A 46 11.02 -0.51 -8.04
C ASP A 46 11.75 -0.07 -6.76
N ARG A 47 13.08 0.02 -6.85
CA ARG A 47 13.94 0.45 -5.75
C ARG A 47 13.71 1.92 -5.36
N GLY A 48 13.27 2.77 -6.28
CA GLY A 48 12.95 4.17 -6.00
C GLY A 48 11.67 4.31 -5.19
N PHE A 49 10.65 3.51 -5.52
CA PHE A 49 9.43 3.40 -4.73
C PHE A 49 9.72 2.91 -3.30
N LEU A 50 10.46 1.81 -3.20
CA LEU A 50 10.87 1.25 -1.91
C LEU A 50 11.71 2.23 -1.09
N GLY A 51 12.63 2.95 -1.72
CA GLY A 51 13.41 4.01 -1.07
C GLY A 51 12.51 5.07 -0.45
N SER A 52 11.55 5.59 -1.23
CA SER A 52 10.61 6.61 -0.75
C SER A 52 9.71 6.10 0.40
N MET A 53 9.27 4.84 0.34
CA MET A 53 8.51 4.23 1.44
C MET A 53 9.35 4.08 2.72
N ASN A 54 10.62 3.69 2.57
CA ASN A 54 11.53 3.57 3.70
C ASN A 54 11.82 4.93 4.34
N ASP A 55 12.00 5.97 3.52
CA ASP A 55 12.16 7.35 3.99
C ASP A 55 10.93 7.79 4.80
N MET A 56 9.72 7.53 4.29
CA MET A 56 8.47 7.81 5.01
C MET A 56 8.40 7.12 6.37
N ILE A 57 8.77 5.83 6.45
CA ILE A 57 8.80 5.06 7.71
C ILE A 57 9.85 5.63 8.68
N ALA A 58 11.02 6.01 8.18
CA ALA A 58 12.08 6.60 8.99
C ALA A 58 11.61 7.93 9.62
N HIS A 59 11.00 8.81 8.82
CA HIS A 59 10.44 10.06 9.31
C HIS A 59 9.29 9.85 10.29
N PHE A 60 8.40 8.89 10.04
CA PHE A 60 7.35 8.55 10.98
C PHE A 60 7.92 8.15 12.35
N LYS A 61 8.91 7.25 12.37
CA LYS A 61 9.57 6.82 13.62
C LYS A 61 10.21 8.00 14.34
N PHE A 62 10.95 8.84 13.62
CA PHE A 62 11.59 10.03 14.18
C PHE A 62 10.59 11.02 14.79
N TYR A 63 9.49 11.32 14.10
CA TYR A 63 8.46 12.21 14.64
C TYR A 63 7.74 11.61 15.85
N PHE A 64 7.57 10.29 15.87
CA PHE A 64 6.95 9.58 16.99
C PHE A 64 7.85 9.55 18.22
N THR A 65 9.14 9.23 18.06
CA THR A 65 10.08 9.06 19.18
C THR A 65 10.61 10.39 19.70
N ASP A 66 11.08 11.25 18.80
CA ASP A 66 11.92 12.39 19.17
C ASP A 66 11.08 13.65 19.36
N TYR A 67 10.03 13.81 18.55
CA TYR A 67 9.10 14.95 18.63
C TYR A 67 7.81 14.63 19.39
N LYS A 68 7.56 13.35 19.72
CA LYS A 68 6.33 12.89 20.40
C LYS A 68 5.05 13.40 19.74
N MET A 69 5.07 13.52 18.41
CA MET A 69 3.92 14.01 17.65
C MET A 69 2.75 13.01 17.72
N THR A 70 1.54 13.55 17.69
CA THR A 70 0.35 12.72 17.53
C THR A 70 0.29 12.10 16.13
N PRO A 71 -0.41 10.96 15.95
CA PRO A 71 -0.60 10.36 14.62
C PRO A 71 -1.14 11.33 13.57
N SER A 72 -2.04 12.24 13.96
CA SER A 72 -2.63 13.24 13.08
C SER A 72 -1.60 14.28 12.60
N GLU A 73 -0.74 14.76 13.49
CA GLU A 73 0.32 15.71 13.14
C GLU A 73 1.38 15.08 12.24
N MET A 74 1.77 13.84 12.54
CA MET A 74 2.69 13.07 11.71
C MET A 74 2.10 12.84 10.32
N SER A 75 0.84 12.41 10.23
CA SER A 75 0.14 12.22 8.96
C SER A 75 0.12 13.50 8.12
N ARG A 76 -0.19 14.65 8.73
CA ARG A 76 -0.13 15.94 8.03
C ARG A 76 1.27 16.23 7.50
N ARG A 77 2.31 16.09 8.33
CA ARG A 77 3.69 16.36 7.90
C ARG A 77 4.13 15.44 6.77
N LEU A 78 3.90 14.13 6.88
CA LEU A 78 4.27 13.18 5.84
C LEU A 78 3.59 13.47 4.49
N ASN A 79 2.35 13.99 4.51
CA ASN A 79 1.62 14.40 3.31
C ASN A 79 2.11 15.72 2.68
N GLU A 80 2.85 16.53 3.45
CA GLU A 80 3.48 17.78 2.98
C GLU A 80 4.95 17.55 2.53
N MET A 81 5.51 16.37 2.79
CA MET A 81 6.88 16.03 2.44
C MET A 81 7.02 15.65 0.95
N PRO A 82 8.04 16.15 0.24
CA PRO A 82 8.32 15.73 -1.12
C PRO A 82 9.03 14.37 -1.15
N TYR A 83 8.61 13.49 -2.07
CA TYR A 83 9.25 12.18 -2.27
C TYR A 83 9.81 12.05 -3.68
N SER A 84 10.99 11.45 -3.82
CA SER A 84 11.67 11.28 -5.11
C SER A 84 10.83 10.46 -6.10
N TYR A 85 10.14 9.42 -5.63
CA TYR A 85 9.22 8.63 -6.46
C TYR A 85 8.05 9.46 -7.02
N LEU A 86 7.65 10.51 -6.31
CA LEU A 86 6.63 11.48 -6.74
C LEU A 86 7.23 12.64 -7.53
N LYS A 87 8.44 12.49 -8.09
CA LYS A 87 9.19 13.57 -8.76
C LYS A 87 9.36 14.81 -7.87
N TYR A 88 9.59 14.58 -6.58
CA TYR A 88 9.70 15.60 -5.54
C TYR A 88 8.44 16.46 -5.33
N LYS A 89 7.28 15.98 -5.79
CA LYS A 89 5.98 16.52 -5.36
C LYS A 89 5.61 15.94 -4.00
N ASN A 90 4.79 16.66 -3.26
CA ASN A 90 4.18 16.11 -2.04
C ASN A 90 2.95 15.24 -2.38
N PRO A 91 2.60 14.26 -1.52
CA PRO A 91 1.43 13.40 -1.75
C PRO A 91 0.13 14.15 -2.00
N LEU A 92 -0.09 15.28 -1.30
CA LEU A 92 -1.31 16.07 -1.44
C LEU A 92 -1.47 16.67 -2.84
N GLU A 93 -0.40 17.18 -3.43
CA GLU A 93 -0.37 17.69 -4.81
C GLU A 93 -0.69 16.58 -5.82
N VAL A 94 -0.05 15.42 -5.67
CA VAL A 94 -0.27 14.28 -6.56
C VAL A 94 -1.72 13.81 -6.52
N ILE A 95 -2.32 13.73 -5.33
CA ILE A 95 -3.73 13.37 -5.18
C ILE A 95 -4.63 14.40 -5.86
N LYS A 96 -4.36 15.71 -5.69
CA LYS A 96 -5.14 16.77 -6.36
C LYS A 96 -5.06 16.65 -7.88
N GLU A 97 -3.89 16.36 -8.43
CA GLU A 97 -3.71 16.17 -9.86
C GLU A 97 -4.53 14.99 -10.39
N ILE A 98 -4.55 13.87 -9.66
CA ILE A 98 -5.33 12.68 -10.03
C ILE A 98 -6.84 12.91 -9.93
N LEU A 99 -7.30 13.67 -8.92
CA LEU A 99 -8.72 13.95 -8.74
C LEU A 99 -9.26 14.97 -9.75
N LEU A 100 -8.38 15.75 -10.37
CA LEU A 100 -8.73 16.76 -11.38
C LEU A 100 -8.49 16.29 -12.82
N SER A 101 -7.94 15.09 -13.01
CA SER A 101 -7.72 14.43 -14.30
C SER A 101 -8.86 13.49 -14.67
#